data_AF-A0A3C0VZU5-F1
#
_entry.id   AF-A0A3C0VZU5-F1
#
_cell.length_a   1.000
_cell.length_b   1.000
_cell.length_c   1.000
_cell.angle_alpha   90.00
_cell.angle_beta   90.00
_cell.angle_gamma   90.00
#
_symmetry.space_group_name_H-M   'P 1'
#
loop_
_entity.id
_entity.type
_entity.pdbx_description
1 polymer ?
#
loop_
_entity_poly.entity_id
_entity_poly.type
_entity_poly.pdbx_seq_one_letter_code
_entity_poly.pdbx_strand_id
1 'polypeptide(L)'
;SRIASSSLWSSLRLVALNQKNGAKVWSKSITINNSLYPVVFFLTQAGDRLILSYTTTRYYVDAYSTRDGRKVWSKNHSWNRDHHGGHMYHPLIIGDAVLVEPFGYRLSNGSVVHRGLPQRGGCSTMSASKDTVHYINWDYDKGSMYFWDVATNRRRLMVGSRSSCWLSLISGNGMILSPTASSGCRCRYPIQTSIGFTRR
;
A
#
# COMPACT_ATOMS: atom_id res chain seq x y z
N SER A 1 -9.13 -11.51 15.49
CA SER A 1 -8.78 -11.48 16.93
C SER A 1 -8.25 -10.10 17.28
N ARG A 2 -8.79 -9.42 18.31
CA ARG A 2 -8.25 -8.14 18.78
C ARG A 2 -7.10 -8.41 19.76
N ILE A 3 -5.97 -7.75 19.57
CA ILE A 3 -4.85 -7.80 20.52
C ILE A 3 -5.16 -6.79 21.63
N ALA A 4 -5.70 -7.26 22.76
CA ALA A 4 -6.27 -6.40 23.81
C ALA A 4 -5.24 -5.89 24.85
N SER A 5 -3.98 -6.32 24.79
CA SER A 5 -2.98 -5.93 25.78
C SER A 5 -2.15 -4.73 25.32
N SER A 6 -2.30 -3.59 25.98
CA SER A 6 -1.49 -2.39 25.73
C SER A 6 0.01 -2.61 25.97
N SER A 7 0.36 -3.55 26.85
CA SER A 7 1.76 -3.91 27.14
C SER A 7 2.49 -4.53 25.95
N LEU A 8 1.78 -5.08 24.96
CA LEU A 8 2.42 -5.60 23.74
C LEU A 8 3.02 -4.48 22.88
N TRP A 9 2.50 -3.26 23.03
CA TRP A 9 2.98 -2.10 22.29
C TRP A 9 4.10 -1.33 23.00
N SER A 10 4.45 -1.69 24.25
CA SER A 10 5.48 -1.00 25.04
C SER A 10 6.91 -1.38 24.65
N SER A 11 7.10 -2.52 23.97
CA SER A 11 8.42 -3.10 23.69
C SER A 11 8.54 -3.66 22.26
N LEU A 12 8.20 -2.83 21.28
CA LEU A 12 8.25 -3.22 19.88
C LEU A 12 9.67 -3.30 19.33
N ARG A 13 9.88 -4.27 18.44
CA ARG A 13 11.17 -4.49 17.76
C ARG A 13 10.96 -4.81 16.29
N LEU A 14 11.81 -4.25 15.43
CA LEU A 14 12.07 -4.81 14.10
C LEU A 14 13.11 -5.91 14.23
N VAL A 15 12.90 -7.03 13.55
CA VAL A 15 13.78 -8.20 13.61
C VAL A 15 14.02 -8.69 12.19
N ALA A 16 15.29 -8.86 11.82
CA ALA A 16 15.66 -9.56 10.60
C ALA A 16 16.20 -10.94 10.96
N LEU A 17 15.68 -11.95 10.26
CA LEU A 17 16.08 -13.34 10.41
C LEU A 17 16.72 -13.82 9.11
N ASN A 18 17.69 -14.72 9.23
CA ASN A 18 18.25 -15.42 8.09
C ASN A 18 17.19 -16.37 7.53
N GLN A 19 16.93 -16.28 6.21
CA GLN A 19 15.88 -17.05 5.56
C GLN A 19 16.08 -18.57 5.61
N LYS A 20 17.34 -19.05 5.65
CA LYS A 20 17.66 -20.49 5.61
C LYS A 20 17.49 -21.16 6.97
N ASN A 21 17.90 -20.50 8.05
CA ASN A 21 18.00 -21.12 9.37
C ASN A 21 17.27 -20.37 10.49
N GLY A 22 16.63 -19.24 10.20
CA GLY A 22 15.90 -18.44 11.19
C GLY A 22 16.79 -17.69 12.19
N ALA A 23 18.12 -17.74 12.06
CA ALA A 23 19.03 -17.06 12.96
C ALA A 23 18.84 -15.53 12.89
N LYS A 24 18.78 -14.87 14.04
CA LYS A 24 18.64 -13.41 14.12
C LYS A 24 19.90 -12.73 13.56
N VAL A 25 19.71 -11.96 12.48
CA VAL A 25 20.77 -11.15 11.87
C VAL A 25 20.92 -9.84 12.63
N TRP A 26 19.82 -9.13 12.85
CA TRP A 26 19.79 -7.94 13.67
C TRP A 26 18.42 -7.77 14.32
N SER A 27 18.38 -6.95 15.36
CA SER A 27 17.11 -6.51 15.95
C SER A 27 17.23 -5.09 16.49
N LYS A 28 16.25 -4.26 16.18
CA LYS A 28 16.19 -2.86 16.59
C LYS A 28 14.90 -2.59 17.37
N SER A 29 15.04 -2.03 18.57
CA SER A 29 13.89 -1.49 19.29
C SER A 29 13.28 -0.35 18.46
N ILE A 30 11.95 -0.30 18.39
CA ILE A 30 11.23 0.82 17.80
C ILE A 30 10.27 1.40 18.83
N THR A 31 10.13 2.71 18.79
CA THR A 31 9.10 3.43 19.54
C THR A 31 8.08 3.92 18.54
N ILE A 32 6.81 3.58 18.78
CA ILE A 32 5.68 4.11 18.01
C ILE A 32 5.03 5.24 18.80
N ASN A 33 4.33 6.12 18.09
CA ASN A 33 3.57 7.17 18.77
C ASN A 33 2.44 6.58 19.61
N ASN A 34 2.22 7.17 20.78
CA ASN A 34 1.30 6.66 21.78
C ASN A 34 -0.13 6.54 21.23
N SER A 35 -0.75 5.39 21.45
CA SER A 35 -2.12 5.08 21.07
C SER A 35 -2.59 3.91 21.91
N LEU A 36 -3.89 3.87 22.24
CA LEU A 36 -4.48 2.71 22.92
C LEU A 36 -4.24 1.43 22.10
N TYR A 37 -4.39 1.51 20.78
CA TYR A 37 -4.04 0.45 19.84
C TYR A 37 -3.66 1.06 18.47
N PRO A 38 -2.46 0.81 17.93
CA PRO A 38 -2.19 1.06 16.52
C PRO A 38 -3.15 0.26 15.64
N VAL A 39 -3.63 0.86 14.55
CA VAL A 39 -4.69 0.27 13.73
C VAL A 39 -4.11 -0.81 12.81
N VAL A 40 -2.99 -0.53 12.15
CA VAL A 40 -2.30 -1.50 11.30
C VAL A 40 -0.81 -1.18 11.20
N PHE A 41 -0.01 -2.23 10.96
CA PHE A 41 1.40 -2.14 10.59
C PHE A 41 1.61 -2.82 9.24
N PHE A 42 2.42 -2.19 8.40
CA PHE A 42 2.92 -2.76 7.17
C PHE A 42 4.43 -2.63 7.10
N LEU A 43 5.06 -3.71 6.63
CA LEU A 43 6.43 -3.71 6.19
C LEU A 43 6.46 -3.94 4.68
N THR A 44 7.22 -3.11 3.98
CA THR A 44 7.54 -3.30 2.57
C THR A 44 9.00 -2.95 2.34
N GLN A 45 9.65 -3.60 1.38
CA GLN A 45 11.09 -3.46 1.15
C GLN A 45 11.37 -3.28 -0.33
N ALA A 46 12.29 -2.37 -0.64
CA ALA A 46 12.94 -2.31 -1.95
C ALA A 46 14.41 -1.96 -1.76
N GLY A 47 15.29 -2.69 -2.47
CA GLY A 47 16.73 -2.53 -2.34
C GLY A 47 17.19 -2.63 -0.88
N ASP A 48 17.93 -1.62 -0.42
CA ASP A 48 18.49 -1.53 0.93
C ASP A 48 17.61 -0.74 1.91
N ARG A 49 16.31 -0.58 1.60
CA ARG A 49 15.33 0.14 2.43
C ARG A 49 14.18 -0.76 2.85
N LEU A 50 13.98 -0.86 4.16
CA LEU A 50 12.78 -1.41 4.78
C LEU A 50 11.89 -0.25 5.20
N ILE A 51 10.66 -0.20 4.69
CA ILE A 51 9.66 0.79 5.05
C ILE A 51 8.70 0.19 6.05
N LEU A 52 8.60 0.83 7.21
CA LEU A 52 7.55 0.61 8.19
C LEU A 52 6.50 1.70 8.03
N SER A 53 5.29 1.31 7.65
CA SER A 53 4.13 2.19 7.70
C SER A 53 3.16 1.72 8.78
N TYR A 54 2.69 2.63 9.61
CA TYR A 54 1.69 2.32 10.62
C TYR A 54 0.76 3.49 10.87
N THR A 55 -0.40 3.20 11.43
CA THR A 55 -1.41 4.22 11.72
C THR A 55 -1.90 4.18 13.15
N THR A 56 -2.10 5.36 13.73
CA THR A 56 -2.79 5.52 15.03
C THR A 56 -3.93 6.52 14.89
N THR A 57 -3.63 7.81 14.87
CA THR A 57 -4.53 8.93 14.51
C THR A 57 -4.17 9.55 13.15
N ARG A 58 -3.06 9.09 12.56
CA ARG A 58 -2.50 9.54 11.29
C ARG A 58 -1.54 8.48 10.74
N TYR A 59 -1.00 8.69 9.54
CA TYR A 59 0.06 7.84 9.01
C TYR A 59 1.42 8.21 9.58
N TYR A 60 2.20 7.18 9.87
CA TYR A 60 3.63 7.24 10.14
C TYR A 60 4.33 6.37 9.12
N VAL A 61 5.44 6.87 8.58
CA VAL A 61 6.25 6.20 7.57
C VAL A 61 7.71 6.37 7.95
N ASP A 62 8.33 5.28 8.39
CA ASP A 62 9.74 5.22 8.72
C ASP A 62 10.48 4.37 7.70
N ALA A 63 11.66 4.81 7.28
CA ALA A 63 12.58 3.97 6.53
C ALA A 63 13.76 3.54 7.40
N TYR A 64 14.14 2.28 7.26
CA TYR A 64 15.26 1.65 7.92
C TYR A 64 16.20 1.03 6.88
N SER A 65 17.49 1.00 7.19
CA SER A 65 18.47 0.22 6.44
C SER A 65 18.22 -1.26 6.67
N THR A 66 18.16 -2.05 5.59
CA THR A 66 17.99 -3.52 5.70
C THR A 66 19.24 -4.22 6.22
N ARG A 67 20.40 -3.55 6.21
CA ARG A 67 21.68 -4.12 6.63
C ARG A 67 21.79 -4.25 8.15
N ASP A 68 21.31 -3.24 8.87
CA ASP A 68 21.55 -3.07 10.30
C ASP A 68 20.32 -2.59 11.09
N GLY A 69 19.19 -2.35 10.42
CA GLY A 69 17.97 -1.82 11.03
C GLY A 69 18.09 -0.37 11.50
N ARG A 70 19.10 0.40 11.06
CA ARG A 70 19.24 1.82 11.42
C ARG A 70 18.15 2.65 10.72
N LYS A 71 17.46 3.51 11.48
CA LYS A 71 16.49 4.46 10.91
C LYS A 71 17.24 5.46 10.01
N VAL A 72 16.73 5.64 8.79
CA VAL A 72 17.28 6.53 7.77
C VAL A 72 16.50 7.84 7.72
N TRP A 73 15.17 7.75 7.66
CA TRP A 73 14.28 8.91 7.67
C TRP A 73 12.93 8.55 8.28
N SER A 74 12.17 9.58 8.67
CA SER A 74 10.82 9.47 9.22
C SER A 74 9.92 10.56 8.66
N LYS A 75 8.68 10.20 8.35
CA LYS A 75 7.60 11.10 7.92
C LYS A 75 6.30 10.74 8.64
N ASN A 76 5.42 11.72 8.75
CA ASN A 76 4.04 11.51 9.16
C ASN A 76 3.14 12.53 8.48
N HIS A 77 1.87 12.19 8.34
CA HIS A 77 0.85 13.06 7.75
C HIS A 77 -0.53 12.57 8.14
N SER A 78 -1.49 13.50 8.19
CA SER A 78 -2.90 13.19 8.45
C SER A 78 -3.45 12.18 7.44
N TRP A 79 -4.40 11.36 7.89
CA TRP A 79 -5.17 10.55 6.96
C TRP A 79 -5.86 11.45 5.94
N ASN A 80 -5.89 11.00 4.68
CA ASN A 80 -6.74 11.61 3.68
C ASN A 80 -8.22 11.33 3.97
N ARG A 81 -8.50 10.19 4.63
CA ARG A 81 -9.83 9.73 5.01
C ARG A 81 -9.77 8.78 6.21
N ASP A 82 -10.68 8.93 7.16
CA ASP A 82 -10.78 8.10 8.36
C ASP A 82 -11.88 7.02 8.27
N HIS A 83 -12.74 7.07 7.24
CA HIS A 83 -13.78 6.08 6.97
C HIS A 83 -13.41 5.08 5.85
N HIS A 84 -14.13 3.96 5.80
CA HIS A 84 -13.95 2.85 4.84
C HIS A 84 -12.49 2.39 4.67
N GLY A 85 -11.81 2.14 5.79
CA GLY A 85 -10.45 1.58 5.78
C GLY A 85 -9.36 2.49 5.23
N GLY A 86 -9.62 3.81 5.06
CA GLY A 86 -8.61 4.77 4.61
C GLY A 86 -7.37 4.71 5.49
N HIS A 87 -7.56 4.78 6.81
CA HIS A 87 -6.51 4.63 7.82
C HIS A 87 -5.81 3.24 7.84
N MET A 88 -6.21 2.28 7.01
CA MET A 88 -5.60 0.95 6.86
C MET A 88 -4.94 0.73 5.51
N TYR A 89 -4.79 1.77 4.69
CA TYR A 89 -4.16 1.62 3.38
C TYR A 89 -2.69 1.21 3.48
N HIS A 90 -2.38 0.09 2.84
CA HIS A 90 -1.03 -0.42 2.67
C HIS A 90 -0.13 0.51 1.83
N PRO A 91 1.16 0.60 2.17
CA PRO A 91 2.15 1.28 1.35
C PRO A 91 2.43 0.50 0.06
N LEU A 92 2.71 1.21 -1.03
CA LEU A 92 3.11 0.64 -2.31
C LEU A 92 4.46 1.23 -2.71
N ILE A 93 5.43 0.39 -3.08
CA ILE A 93 6.68 0.89 -3.67
C ILE A 93 6.60 0.75 -5.19
N ILE A 94 6.89 1.84 -5.91
CA ILE A 94 7.05 1.84 -7.37
C ILE A 94 8.28 2.68 -7.74
N GLY A 95 9.21 2.08 -8.46
CA GLY A 95 10.52 2.71 -8.73
C GLY A 95 11.22 3.13 -7.43
N ASP A 96 11.56 4.42 -7.33
CA ASP A 96 12.18 5.04 -6.15
C ASP A 96 11.16 5.70 -5.19
N ALA A 97 9.85 5.46 -5.37
CA ALA A 97 8.78 6.10 -4.61
C ALA A 97 8.02 5.11 -3.72
N VAL A 98 7.83 5.47 -2.46
CA VAL A 98 6.92 4.86 -1.50
C VAL A 98 5.63 5.66 -1.49
N LEU A 99 4.57 5.09 -2.02
CA LEU A 99 3.24 5.68 -2.02
C LEU A 99 2.52 5.35 -0.72
N VAL A 100 2.24 6.39 0.07
CA VAL A 100 1.39 6.35 1.27
C VAL A 100 0.45 7.53 1.17
N GLU A 101 -0.81 7.25 0.85
CA GLU A 101 -1.80 8.27 0.52
C GLU A 101 -1.85 9.41 1.54
N PRO A 102 -1.83 10.70 1.11
CA PRO A 102 -1.89 11.19 -0.28
C PRO A 102 -0.52 11.52 -0.90
N PHE A 103 0.57 11.01 -0.34
CA PHE A 103 1.94 11.36 -0.74
C PHE A 103 2.72 10.19 -1.32
N GLY A 104 3.68 10.51 -2.18
CA GLY A 104 4.79 9.62 -2.52
C GLY A 104 6.09 10.15 -1.95
N TYR A 105 6.84 9.32 -1.23
CA TYR A 105 8.12 9.65 -0.62
C TYR A 105 9.26 8.93 -1.32
N ARG A 106 10.39 9.61 -1.56
CA ARG A 106 11.58 8.98 -2.12
C ARG A 106 12.19 7.96 -1.16
N LEU A 107 12.52 6.74 -1.62
CA LEU A 107 13.07 5.68 -0.76
C LEU A 107 14.37 6.11 -0.06
N SER A 108 15.23 6.86 -0.76
CA SER A 108 16.54 7.25 -0.26
C SER A 108 16.50 8.19 0.95
N ASN A 109 15.63 9.20 0.94
CA ASN A 109 15.66 10.32 1.90
C ASN A 109 14.29 10.81 2.41
N GLY A 110 13.19 10.22 1.93
CA GLY A 110 11.84 10.61 2.34
C GLY A 110 11.35 11.95 1.76
N SER A 111 12.04 12.56 0.80
CA SER A 111 11.55 13.77 0.12
C SER A 111 10.24 13.47 -0.62
N VAL A 112 9.29 14.40 -0.61
CA VAL A 112 8.02 14.22 -1.33
C VAL A 112 8.28 14.29 -2.84
N VAL A 113 7.96 13.21 -3.55
CA VAL A 113 8.07 13.10 -5.02
C VAL A 113 6.71 13.06 -5.70
N HIS A 114 5.64 12.71 -4.97
CA HIS A 114 4.25 12.81 -5.46
C HIS A 114 3.35 13.50 -4.45
N ARG A 115 2.45 14.34 -4.96
CA ARG A 115 1.33 14.95 -4.23
C ARG A 115 0.04 14.63 -4.99
N GLY A 116 -1.07 14.49 -4.28
CA GLY A 116 -2.38 14.30 -4.93
C GLY A 116 -2.49 12.96 -5.63
N LEU A 117 -2.11 11.88 -4.94
CA LEU A 117 -2.36 10.52 -5.41
C LEU A 117 -3.83 10.31 -5.78
N PRO A 118 -4.14 9.39 -6.71
CA PRO A 118 -5.52 9.15 -7.10
C PRO A 118 -6.41 8.82 -5.91
N GLN A 119 -7.63 9.36 -5.90
CA GLN A 119 -8.64 8.97 -4.93
C GLN A 119 -9.04 7.51 -5.14
N ARG A 120 -9.32 6.81 -4.03
CA ARG A 120 -9.61 5.37 -4.02
C ARG A 120 -10.95 5.02 -3.44
N GLY A 121 -11.62 4.03 -4.05
CA GLY A 121 -12.93 3.47 -3.70
C GLY A 121 -12.87 2.63 -2.46
N GLY A 122 -13.63 2.99 -1.43
CA GLY A 122 -13.73 2.21 -0.19
C GLY A 122 -12.37 1.76 0.33
N CYS A 123 -12.26 0.49 0.71
CA CYS A 123 -11.03 -0.08 1.23
C CYS A 123 -9.99 -0.46 0.15
N SER A 124 -10.13 0.01 -1.10
CA SER A 124 -9.32 -0.48 -2.23
C SER A 124 -7.83 -0.25 -2.06
N THR A 125 -7.10 -1.29 -2.41
CA THR A 125 -5.64 -1.39 -2.39
C THR A 125 -5.07 -0.99 -3.76
N MET A 126 -3.83 -0.48 -3.78
CA MET A 126 -3.09 -0.22 -5.02
C MET A 126 -2.08 -1.32 -5.27
N SER A 127 -1.99 -1.83 -6.50
CA SER A 127 -0.82 -2.60 -6.92
C SER A 127 -0.04 -1.82 -7.97
N ALA A 128 1.13 -2.31 -8.34
CA ALA A 128 1.91 -1.72 -9.42
C ALA A 128 2.60 -2.78 -10.26
N SER A 129 2.83 -2.42 -11.52
CA SER A 129 3.87 -2.99 -12.36
C SER A 129 5.10 -2.07 -12.34
N LYS A 130 5.96 -2.13 -13.37
CA LYS A 130 7.20 -1.34 -13.44
C LYS A 130 6.95 0.17 -13.26
N ASP A 131 6.07 0.73 -14.08
CA ASP A 131 5.84 2.18 -14.19
C ASP A 131 4.35 2.56 -14.10
N THR A 132 3.47 1.59 -13.81
CA THR A 132 2.02 1.78 -13.75
C THR A 132 1.46 1.31 -12.41
N VAL A 133 0.72 2.19 -11.74
CA VAL A 133 -0.08 1.90 -10.55
C VAL A 133 -1.49 1.49 -10.97
N HIS A 134 -2.01 0.43 -10.41
CA HIS A 134 -3.36 -0.07 -10.66
C HIS A 134 -4.20 0.06 -9.39
N TYR A 135 -5.40 0.63 -9.51
CA TYR A 135 -6.26 0.91 -8.37
C TYR A 135 -7.74 0.95 -8.77
N ILE A 136 -8.62 1.00 -7.77
CA ILE A 136 -10.06 1.21 -7.96
C ILE A 136 -10.41 2.63 -7.50
N ASN A 137 -11.07 3.40 -8.36
CA ASN A 137 -11.42 4.78 -8.05
C ASN A 137 -12.55 4.90 -6.99
N TRP A 138 -12.60 6.06 -6.30
CA TRP A 138 -13.53 6.41 -5.21
C TRP A 138 -15.00 6.29 -5.57
N ASP A 139 -15.33 6.70 -6.78
CA ASP A 139 -16.68 6.86 -7.25
C ASP A 139 -17.34 5.47 -7.39
N TYR A 140 -18.18 5.07 -6.41
CA TYR A 140 -18.89 3.78 -6.43
C TYR A 140 -19.87 3.68 -7.59
N ASP A 141 -20.40 4.81 -8.05
CA ASP A 141 -21.17 4.85 -9.28
C ASP A 141 -20.24 4.46 -10.41
N LYS A 142 -19.03 5.03 -10.50
CA LYS A 142 -18.03 4.80 -11.58
C LYS A 142 -16.92 3.79 -11.27
N GLY A 143 -17.10 2.92 -10.28
CA GLY A 143 -16.08 2.16 -9.54
C GLY A 143 -15.28 1.16 -10.36
N SER A 144 -14.55 1.68 -11.33
CA SER A 144 -13.82 0.93 -12.35
C SER A 144 -12.34 0.89 -12.02
N MET A 145 -11.64 -0.03 -12.65
CA MET A 145 -10.19 -0.13 -12.54
C MET A 145 -9.55 1.06 -13.27
N TYR A 146 -8.48 1.60 -12.69
CA TYR A 146 -7.67 2.65 -13.30
C TYR A 146 -6.21 2.24 -13.32
N PHE A 147 -5.56 2.56 -14.44
CA PHE A 147 -4.11 2.43 -14.62
C PHE A 147 -3.51 3.83 -14.65
N TRP A 148 -2.65 4.13 -13.68
CA TRP A 148 -1.93 5.38 -13.58
C TRP A 148 -0.47 5.18 -13.98
N ASP A 149 -0.10 5.74 -15.12
CA ASP A 149 1.28 5.83 -15.57
C ASP A 149 2.00 6.92 -14.78
N VAL A 150 3.01 6.53 -13.99
CA VAL A 150 3.67 7.43 -13.04
C VAL A 150 4.60 8.41 -13.74
N ALA A 151 5.17 8.04 -14.89
CA ALA A 151 6.10 8.89 -15.64
C ALA A 151 5.38 10.05 -16.33
N THR A 152 4.22 9.78 -16.94
CA THR A 152 3.43 10.76 -17.69
C THR A 152 2.30 11.37 -16.87
N ASN A 153 2.07 10.86 -15.65
CA ASN A 153 0.95 11.18 -14.79
C ASN A 153 -0.45 10.92 -15.42
N ARG A 154 -0.52 10.15 -16.51
CA ARG A 154 -1.77 9.83 -17.20
C ARG A 154 -2.52 8.73 -16.48
N ARG A 155 -3.84 8.88 -16.38
CA ARG A 155 -4.74 7.91 -15.73
C ARG A 155 -5.72 7.37 -16.76
N ARG A 156 -5.73 6.06 -16.97
CA ARG A 156 -6.60 5.38 -17.92
C ARG A 156 -7.68 4.60 -17.17
N LEU A 157 -8.93 4.92 -17.48
CA LEU A 157 -10.09 4.15 -17.06
C LEU A 157 -10.18 2.84 -17.85
N MET A 158 -10.35 1.73 -17.15
CA MET A 158 -10.64 0.43 -17.74
C MET A 158 -12.12 0.12 -17.54
N VAL A 159 -12.90 0.23 -18.63
CA VAL A 159 -14.36 0.10 -18.60
C VAL A 159 -14.82 -1.36 -18.68
N GLY A 160 -16.08 -1.61 -18.32
CA GLY A 160 -16.76 -2.89 -18.55
C GLY A 160 -16.66 -3.89 -17.42
N SER A 161 -15.67 -3.77 -16.53
CA SER A 161 -15.52 -4.63 -15.34
C SER A 161 -15.06 -3.85 -14.11
N ARG A 162 -15.19 -4.50 -12.94
CA ARG A 162 -14.76 -3.99 -11.64
C ARG A 162 -14.13 -5.12 -10.83
N SER A 163 -12.90 -4.90 -10.34
CA SER A 163 -12.25 -5.79 -9.38
C SER A 163 -12.68 -5.49 -7.94
N SER A 164 -12.29 -6.36 -6.99
CA SER A 164 -12.69 -6.22 -5.58
C SER A 164 -12.18 -4.93 -4.94
N CYS A 165 -12.83 -4.47 -3.88
CA CYS A 165 -12.39 -3.32 -3.07
C CYS A 165 -11.29 -3.68 -2.05
N TRP A 166 -10.74 -4.89 -2.05
CA TRP A 166 -9.64 -5.25 -1.14
C TRP A 166 -8.55 -6.08 -1.83
N LEU A 167 -8.95 -7.12 -2.57
CA LEU A 167 -8.07 -7.91 -3.45
C LEU A 167 -8.36 -7.56 -4.91
N SER A 168 -7.97 -6.35 -5.31
CA SER A 168 -8.39 -5.74 -6.57
C SER A 168 -7.60 -6.28 -7.76
N LEU A 169 -6.39 -5.76 -7.94
CA LEU A 169 -5.57 -5.92 -9.14
C LEU A 169 -4.24 -6.53 -8.72
N ILE A 170 -3.91 -7.68 -9.28
CA ILE A 170 -2.68 -8.40 -8.96
C ILE A 170 -1.72 -8.23 -10.13
N SER A 171 -0.51 -7.76 -9.87
CA SER A 171 0.53 -7.60 -10.90
C SER A 171 1.60 -8.67 -10.72
N GLY A 172 1.93 -9.41 -11.77
CA GLY A 172 2.94 -10.47 -11.71
C GLY A 172 3.18 -11.14 -13.06
N ASN A 173 4.40 -11.65 -13.29
CA ASN A 173 4.80 -12.35 -14.51
C ASN A 173 4.41 -11.63 -15.82
N GLY A 174 4.56 -10.30 -15.85
CA GLY A 174 4.24 -9.49 -17.04
C GLY A 174 2.74 -9.26 -17.30
N MET A 175 1.89 -9.67 -16.36
CA MET A 175 0.43 -9.56 -16.46
C MET A 175 -0.16 -8.72 -15.33
N ILE A 176 -1.36 -8.19 -15.57
CA ILE A 176 -2.25 -7.63 -14.56
C ILE A 176 -3.50 -8.50 -14.53
N LEU A 177 -3.74 -9.14 -13.40
CA LEU A 177 -4.89 -10.02 -13.18
C LEU A 177 -5.95 -9.27 -12.38
N SER A 178 -7.18 -9.28 -12.88
CA SER A 178 -8.36 -8.74 -12.24
C SER A 178 -9.33 -9.88 -11.95
N PRO A 179 -9.31 -10.48 -10.75
CA PRO A 179 -10.31 -11.44 -10.34
C PRO A 179 -11.72 -10.82 -10.37
N THR A 180 -12.71 -11.63 -10.75
CA THR A 180 -14.11 -11.18 -10.77
C THR A 180 -14.55 -10.74 -9.38
N ALA A 181 -15.04 -9.51 -9.26
CA ALA A 181 -15.76 -9.04 -8.07
C ALA A 181 -16.98 -8.18 -8.44
N SER A 182 -17.41 -8.27 -9.69
CA SER A 182 -18.57 -7.58 -10.26
C SER A 182 -19.84 -8.45 -10.24
N SER A 183 -19.74 -9.71 -9.80
CA SER A 183 -20.89 -10.63 -9.66
C SER A 183 -21.92 -10.04 -8.69
N GLY A 184 -23.12 -9.77 -9.19
CA GLY A 184 -24.20 -9.10 -8.45
C GLY A 184 -24.42 -7.63 -8.80
N CYS A 185 -23.53 -7.01 -9.57
CA CYS A 185 -23.77 -5.68 -10.14
C CYS A 185 -24.52 -5.80 -11.47
N ARG A 186 -25.73 -5.25 -11.58
CA ARG A 186 -26.63 -5.50 -12.74
C ARG A 186 -26.38 -4.65 -13.99
N CYS A 187 -26.03 -3.36 -13.89
CA CYS A 187 -26.12 -2.46 -15.06
C CYS A 187 -24.79 -1.90 -15.60
N ARG A 188 -23.72 -1.83 -14.79
CA ARG A 188 -22.50 -1.07 -15.18
C ARG A 188 -21.29 -1.91 -15.56
N TYR A 189 -21.26 -3.17 -15.14
CA TYR A 189 -20.12 -4.06 -15.32
C TYR A 189 -20.55 -5.30 -16.12
N PRO A 190 -20.84 -5.15 -17.43
CA PRO A 190 -21.31 -6.25 -18.27
C PRO A 190 -20.29 -7.39 -18.39
N ILE A 191 -19.01 -7.12 -18.13
CA ILE A 191 -17.95 -8.13 -18.12
C ILE A 191 -17.82 -8.67 -16.70
N GLN A 192 -18.58 -9.73 -16.40
CA GLN A 192 -18.56 -10.47 -15.14
C GLN A 192 -17.66 -11.71 -15.23
N THR A 193 -16.39 -11.48 -15.53
CA THR A 193 -15.37 -12.55 -15.56
C THR A 193 -14.02 -12.01 -15.09
N SER A 194 -13.09 -12.91 -14.82
CA SER A 194 -11.73 -12.56 -14.47
C SER A 194 -10.97 -12.18 -15.73
N ILE A 195 -10.23 -11.07 -15.68
CA ILE A 195 -9.52 -10.52 -16.85
C ILE A 195 -8.02 -10.55 -16.59
N GLY A 196 -7.25 -11.01 -17.58
CA GLY A 196 -5.80 -10.86 -17.63
C GLY A 196 -5.41 -9.85 -18.69
N PHE A 197 -4.69 -8.80 -18.29
CA PHE A 197 -4.05 -7.88 -19.23
C PHE A 197 -2.60 -8.29 -19.41
N THR A 198 -2.15 -8.40 -20.66
CA THR A 198 -0.73 -8.59 -21.00
C THR A 198 -0.25 -7.42 -21.85
N ARG A 199 1.06 -7.18 -21.86
CA ARG A 199 1.68 -6.23 -22.77
C ARG A 199 1.57 -6.78 -24.20
N ARG A 200 1.24 -5.91 -25.16
CA ARG A 200 1.42 -6.22 -26.59
C ARG A 200 2.88 -6.11 -26.98
#